data_AF-A0A538KAJ5-F1
#
_entry.id   AF-A0A538KAJ5-F1
#
_cell.length_a   1.000
_cell.length_b   1.000
_cell.length_c   1.000
_cell.angle_alpha   90.00
_cell.angle_beta   90.00
_cell.angle_gamma   90.00
#
_symmetry.space_group_name_H-M   'P 1'
#
loop_
_entity.id
_entity.type
_entity.pdbx_description
1 polymer ?
#
loop_
_entity_poly.entity_id
_entity_poly.type
_entity_poly.pdbx_seq_one_letter_code
_entity_poly.pdbx_strand_id
1 'polypeptide(L)' 'MSPLDPEVPPVGEEVHLPGPSLLPFLLACAITAGIVGITLGFVFYVPGIIVALVVIVRWVRSTQREIEELPLEHH' A
#
# COMPACT_ATOMS: atom_id res chain seq x y z
N MET A 1 30.07 -8.60 -31.95
CA MET A 1 29.14 -7.48 -31.70
C MET A 1 28.83 -6.83 -33.04
N SER A 2 27.58 -6.87 -33.49
CA SER A 2 27.15 -6.24 -34.75
C SER A 2 26.82 -4.77 -34.49
N PRO A 3 27.18 -3.81 -35.37
CA PRO A 3 26.85 -2.39 -35.20
C PRO A 3 25.34 -2.07 -35.31
N LEU A 4 24.48 -3.10 -35.46
CA LEU A 4 23.03 -3.01 -35.51
C LEU A 4 22.33 -3.67 -34.31
N ASP A 5 23.07 -4.09 -33.27
CA ASP A 5 22.42 -4.48 -32.02
C ASP A 5 21.79 -3.23 -31.39
N PRO A 6 20.45 -3.17 -31.21
CA PRO A 6 19.85 -2.09 -30.46
C PRO A 6 20.37 -2.15 -29.02
N GLU A 7 20.83 -1.02 -28.50
CA GLU A 7 21.13 -0.84 -27.08
C GLU A 7 19.80 -0.97 -26.32
N VAL A 8 19.44 -2.19 -25.96
CA VAL A 8 18.24 -2.45 -25.15
C VAL A 8 18.53 -1.89 -23.76
N PRO A 9 17.71 -0.96 -23.22
CA PRO A 9 17.86 -0.53 -21.85
C PRO A 9 17.95 -1.75 -20.93
N PRO A 10 18.78 -1.73 -19.88
CA PRO A 10 18.85 -2.83 -18.93
C PRO A 10 17.42 -3.18 -18.48
N VAL A 11 17.16 -4.49 -18.30
CA VAL A 11 15.84 -5.02 -17.91
C VAL A 11 15.25 -4.11 -16.84
N GLY A 12 13.99 -3.67 -17.04
CA GLY A 12 13.37 -2.61 -16.26
C GLY A 12 13.70 -2.74 -14.78
N GLU A 13 14.21 -1.64 -14.22
CA GLU A 13 14.56 -1.45 -12.81
C GLU A 13 13.66 -2.31 -11.93
N GLU A 14 14.24 -3.17 -11.08
CA GLU A 14 13.50 -4.15 -10.29
C GLU A 14 12.48 -3.44 -9.38
N VAL A 15 11.26 -3.21 -9.90
CA VAL A 15 10.20 -2.53 -9.15
C VAL A 15 9.76 -3.47 -8.04
N HIS A 16 10.07 -3.11 -6.80
CA HIS A 16 9.56 -3.82 -5.64
C HIS A 16 8.03 -3.75 -5.62
N LEU A 17 7.40 -4.88 -5.92
CA LEU A 17 5.96 -5.03 -5.81
C LEU A 17 5.63 -5.46 -4.36
N PRO A 18 4.72 -4.75 -3.68
CA PRO A 18 4.32 -5.13 -2.34
C PRO A 18 3.64 -6.51 -2.37
N GLY A 19 3.85 -7.27 -1.31
CA GLY A 19 3.17 -8.54 -1.09
C GLY A 19 1.65 -8.40 -1.05
N PRO A 20 0.91 -9.51 -1.22
CA PRO A 20 -0.55 -9.50 -1.16
C PRO A 20 -1.03 -9.00 0.22
N SER A 21 -1.96 -8.04 0.23
CA SER A 21 -2.49 -7.44 1.46
C SER A 21 -3.97 -7.11 1.36
N LEU A 22 -4.73 -7.44 2.41
CA LEU A 22 -6.14 -7.05 2.57
C LEU A 22 -6.31 -5.68 3.23
N LEU A 23 -5.22 -5.07 3.73
CA LEU A 23 -5.27 -3.78 4.43
C LEU A 23 -5.85 -2.66 3.55
N PRO A 24 -5.51 -2.53 2.25
CA PRO A 24 -6.11 -1.50 1.39
C PRO A 24 -7.63 -1.66 1.24
N PHE A 25 -8.11 -2.91 1.12
CA PHE A 25 -9.53 -3.21 1.03
C PHE A 25 -10.27 -2.86 2.33
N LEU A 26 -9.72 -3.26 3.48
CA LEU A 26 -10.27 -2.94 4.79
C LEU A 26 -10.32 -1.43 5.04
N LEU A 27 -9.29 -0.70 4.59
CA LEU A 27 -9.26 0.76 4.66
C LEU A 27 -10.38 1.38 3.83
N ALA A 28 -10.59 0.90 2.60
CA ALA A 28 -11.67 1.37 1.75
C ALA A 28 -13.05 1.14 2.38
N CYS A 29 -13.29 -0.03 2.98
CA CYS A 29 -14.52 -0.32 3.72
C CYS A 29 -14.70 0.61 4.92
N ALA A 30 -13.63 0.85 5.70
CA ALA A 30 -13.68 1.71 6.88
C ALA A 30 -13.96 3.18 6.52
N ILE A 31 -13.30 3.70 5.48
CA ILE A 31 -13.56 5.05 4.95
C ILE A 31 -15.00 5.15 4.45
N THR A 32 -15.47 4.14 3.69
CA THR A 32 -16.84 4.11 3.18
C THR A 32 -17.86 4.15 4.33
N ALA A 33 -17.68 3.31 5.34
CA ALA A 33 -18.53 3.30 6.54
C ALA A 33 -18.47 4.64 7.30
N GLY A 34 -17.30 5.27 7.37
CA GLY A 34 -17.12 6.59 7.95
C GLY A 34 -17.93 7.65 7.19
N ILE A 35 -17.77 7.72 5.87
CA ILE A 35 -18.47 8.70 5.01
C ILE A 35 -19.98 8.48 5.05
N VAL A 36 -20.45 7.24 4.92
CA VAL A 36 -21.88 6.89 5.07
C VAL A 36 -22.36 7.21 6.49
N GLY A 37 -21.52 7.02 7.51
CA GLY A 37 -21.85 7.37 8.88
C GLY A 37 -22.01 8.87 9.12
N ILE A 38 -21.42 9.73 8.29
CA ILE A 38 -21.69 11.18 8.36
C ILE A 38 -23.19 11.44 8.09
N THR A 39 -23.84 10.65 7.24
CA THR A 39 -25.27 10.81 6.91
C THR A 39 -26.19 9.98 7.80
N LEU A 40 -25.77 8.79 8.23
CA LEU A 40 -26.58 7.87 9.04
C LEU A 40 -26.42 8.07 10.56
N GLY A 41 -25.39 8.78 10.99
CA GLY A 41 -25.12 9.14 12.38
C GLY A 41 -23.86 8.51 13.00
N PHE A 42 -23.54 8.97 14.21
CA PHE A 42 -22.28 8.67 14.90
C PHE A 42 -21.98 7.19 15.10
N VAL A 43 -23.02 6.34 15.14
CA VAL A 43 -22.89 4.88 15.30
C VAL A 43 -22.06 4.25 14.17
N PHE A 44 -22.10 4.79 12.95
CA PHE A 44 -21.28 4.31 11.84
C PHE A 44 -20.00 5.13 11.65
N TYR A 45 -20.08 6.44 11.88
CA TYR A 45 -18.95 7.36 11.70
C TYR A 45 -17.79 7.03 12.65
N VAL A 46 -18.06 6.94 13.95
CA VAL A 46 -17.04 6.74 14.98
C VAL A 46 -16.27 5.43 14.77
N PRO A 47 -16.92 4.25 14.64
CA PRO A 47 -16.18 3.02 14.38
C PRO A 47 -15.49 3.02 13.02
N GLY A 48 -16.08 3.62 11.98
CA GLY A 48 -15.43 3.74 10.66
C GLY A 48 -14.09 4.48 10.74
N ILE A 49 -14.05 5.61 11.45
CA ILE A 49 -12.82 6.37 11.69
C ILE A 49 -11.82 5.58 12.53
N ILE A 50 -12.27 4.94 13.62
CA ILE A 50 -11.38 4.14 14.48
C ILE A 50 -10.74 3.01 13.69
N VAL A 51 -11.52 2.26 12.90
CA VAL A 51 -11.02 1.16 12.08
C VAL A 51 -10.06 1.69 11.01
N ALA A 52 -10.39 2.78 10.34
CA ALA A 52 -9.50 3.39 9.34
C ALA A 52 -8.13 3.74 9.95
N LEU A 53 -8.10 4.39 11.11
CA LEU A 53 -6.88 4.73 11.83
C LEU A 53 -6.06 3.49 12.20
N VAL A 54 -6.71 2.45 12.74
CA VAL A 54 -6.03 1.20 13.10
C VAL A 54 -5.44 0.51 11.87
N VAL A 55 -6.17 0.48 10.75
CA VAL A 55 -5.70 -0.12 9.49
C VAL A 55 -4.52 0.67 8.93
N ILE A 56 -4.56 2.00 8.94
CA ILE A 56 -3.44 2.85 8.50
C ILE A 56 -2.19 2.55 9.33
N VAL A 57 -2.30 2.54 10.66
CA VAL A 57 -1.16 2.26 11.55
C VAL A 57 -0.58 0.87 11.28
N ARG A 58 -1.44 -0.14 11.09
CA ARG A 58 -0.98 -1.49 10.73
C ARG A 58 -0.32 -1.54 9.36
N TRP A 59 -0.87 -0.85 8.38
CA TRP A 59 -0.36 -0.85 7.02
C TRP A 59 1.01 -0.18 6.95
N VAL A 60 1.17 0.99 7.57
CA VAL A 60 2.46 1.68 7.65
C VAL A 60 3.51 0.78 8.31
N ARG A 61 3.20 0.15 9.45
CA ARG A 61 4.14 -0.76 10.12
C ARG A 61 4.49 -1.99 9.28
N SER A 62 3.53 -2.51 8.53
CA SER A 62 3.77 -3.65 7.62
C SER A 62 4.73 -3.23 6.50
N THR A 63 4.45 -2.11 5.84
CA THR A 63 5.27 -1.58 4.77
C THR A 63 6.68 -1.21 5.26
N GLN A 64 6.81 -0.67 6.47
CA GLN A 64 8.11 -0.42 7.08
C GLN A 64 8.94 -1.70 7.22
N ARG A 65 8.34 -2.79 7.74
CA ARG A 65 9.02 -4.08 7.86
C ARG A 65 9.43 -4.65 6.49
N GLU A 66 8.53 -4.56 5.52
CA GLU A 66 8.77 -5.04 4.16
C GLU A 66 9.92 -4.29 3.48
N ILE A 67 10.02 -2.97 3.68
CA ILE A 67 11.11 -2.14 3.18
C ILE A 67 12.43 -2.42 3.92
N GLU A 68 12.39 -2.67 5.23
CA GLU A 68 13.59 -3.02 6.03
C GLU A 68 14.22 -4.35 5.60
N GLU A 69 13.45 -5.26 5.02
CA GLU A 69 13.92 -6.55 4.50
C GLU A 69 14.61 -6.42 3.14
N LEU A 70 14.51 -5.26 2.46
CA LEU A 70 15.16 -5.04 1.18
C LEU A 70 16.65 -4.74 1.36
N PRO A 71 17.53 -5.38 0.57
CA PRO A 71 18.96 -5.12 0.64
C PRO A 71 19.26 -3.66 0.23
N LEU A 72 20.17 -3.02 0.98
CA LEU A 72 20.57 -1.61 0.77
C LEU A 72 21.39 -1.38 -0.51
N GLU A 73 21.68 -2.42 -1.28
CA GLU A 73 22.63 -2.42 -2.38
C GLU A 73 21.93 -2.07 -3.70
N HIS A 74 21.95 -0.77 -4.02
CA HIS A 74 21.94 -0.30 -5.41
C HIS A 74 23.41 -0.05 -5.79
N HIS A 75 24.02 -0.99 -6.51
CA HIS A 75 25.31 -0.81 -7.18
C HIS A 75 25.13 -0.96 -8.69
#